data_AF-A0A957TAT2-F1
#
_entry.id   AF-A0A957TAT2-F1
#
_cell.length_a   1.000
_cell.length_b   1.000
_cell.length_c   1.000
_cell.angle_alpha   90.00
_cell.angle_beta   90.00
_cell.angle_gamma   90.00
#
_symmetry.space_group_name_H-M   'P 1'
#
loop_
_entity.id
_entity.type
_entity.pdbx_description
1 polymer ?
#
loop_
_entity_poly.entity_id
_entity_poly.type
_entity_poly.pdbx_seq_one_letter_code
_entity_poly.pdbx_strand_id
1 'polypeptide(L)'
;MQFLITTKFIGKIIFPLIASAALLFSQIFTQLRDIFTLADITNDAPLYAEIISADTALQTAPEIAQPSQPLDLPAAVSNQIVETAPAYPYANPAGCAVTQPQDLTPEQMLANVQNAIGGKYNLAERRQLYIWNGSLGTMLNVTDDPFVYEFTFNEFQHPLTYLGDEVATVFLTQGFVVWFREYNGSFRLLAIPMTDGVLQSQWASYVTSYWQKDGTPNDAYIYSVMKKLPCHWVIDSGYVTNETVDSMFNLNWQVPDYLTAGRQYLAENCAEAQRVSEEMIGYPNPASMCGPLAWTILRDANSFPYRIGSWSANAAAFTGANPKWNDQPWGTFDPATYTLFHTDQPMGGYDFQTNGNLYTGDVIYSYATLYVTPGYFDHIFVVAGIDENNTRLTISNIVRNVPERDCMIEELPLYTPGDLTSGAINYEWNGYGSGRTGTSGFDVFRWNWATYHNNGQAMQYTVRWGDTLETVAFDWKISPEMIEQTNQLASDAQLIPGQVIILPALVQPAH
;
A
#
# COMPACT_ATOMS: atom_id res chain seq x y z
N MET A 1 -66.79 24.73 -19.67
CA MET A 1 -67.44 25.10 -20.95
C MET A 1 -66.29 25.32 -21.94
N GLN A 2 -65.89 24.35 -22.79
CA GLN A 2 -66.49 24.01 -24.11
C GLN A 2 -66.46 25.20 -25.09
N PHE A 3 -65.96 25.18 -26.34
CA PHE A 3 -65.32 24.22 -27.27
C PHE A 3 -64.15 24.99 -28.00
N LEU A 4 -62.98 24.44 -28.38
CA LEU A 4 -62.63 23.60 -29.57
C LEU A 4 -62.82 24.27 -30.97
N ILE A 5 -62.00 23.85 -31.98
CA ILE A 5 -62.01 24.13 -33.46
C ILE A 5 -61.00 25.21 -33.96
N THR A 6 -60.12 25.06 -34.99
CA THR A 6 -59.64 23.94 -35.87
C THR A 6 -58.41 24.33 -36.75
N THR A 7 -57.66 23.34 -37.28
CA THR A 7 -56.99 23.28 -38.66
C THR A 7 -55.85 24.25 -39.06
N LYS A 8 -54.89 23.96 -39.97
CA LYS A 8 -54.27 22.73 -40.59
C LYS A 8 -53.12 23.16 -41.55
N PHE A 9 -52.06 22.34 -41.71
CA PHE A 9 -51.06 22.34 -42.84
C PHE A 9 -50.18 23.63 -42.97
N ILE A 10 -48.92 23.67 -43.43
CA ILE A 10 -47.96 22.81 -44.18
C ILE A 10 -46.57 22.94 -43.48
N GLY A 11 -45.59 22.02 -43.47
CA GLY A 11 -45.44 20.70 -44.11
C GLY A 11 -44.10 19.98 -43.76
N LYS A 12 -43.48 19.30 -44.73
CA LYS A 12 -42.31 18.38 -44.59
C LYS A 12 -40.94 19.05 -44.83
N ILE A 13 -39.87 18.55 -44.18
CA ILE A 13 -38.58 18.09 -44.79
C ILE A 13 -37.62 17.50 -43.70
N ILE A 14 -36.85 16.44 -44.05
CA ILE A 14 -35.82 15.66 -43.28
C ILE A 14 -36.25 14.71 -42.12
N PHE A 15 -36.36 13.42 -42.45
CA PHE A 15 -35.88 12.21 -41.74
C PHE A 15 -35.76 11.11 -42.85
N PRO A 16 -34.97 10.01 -42.74
CA PRO A 16 -34.32 9.48 -41.54
C PRO A 16 -32.82 9.11 -41.68
N LEU A 17 -32.17 8.87 -40.52
CA LEU A 17 -30.82 8.29 -40.41
C LEU A 17 -30.77 7.13 -39.38
N ILE A 18 -31.89 6.43 -39.19
CA ILE A 18 -32.03 5.32 -38.22
C ILE A 18 -32.72 4.14 -38.92
N ALA A 19 -31.97 3.43 -39.78
CA ALA A 19 -32.42 2.20 -40.44
C ALA A 19 -31.27 1.21 -40.79
N SER A 20 -30.06 1.41 -40.26
CA SER A 20 -28.87 0.66 -40.69
C SER A 20 -28.24 -0.24 -39.62
N ALA A 21 -28.71 -0.20 -38.37
CA ALA A 21 -28.19 -1.05 -37.28
C ALA A 21 -28.81 -2.46 -37.24
N ALA A 22 -30.02 -2.64 -37.77
CA ALA A 22 -30.79 -3.90 -37.64
C ALA A 22 -30.47 -4.97 -38.70
N LEU A 23 -29.64 -4.65 -39.71
CA LEU A 23 -29.33 -5.56 -40.84
C LEU A 23 -27.92 -6.17 -40.79
N LEU A 24 -27.07 -5.74 -39.86
CA LEU A 24 -25.72 -6.29 -39.66
C LEU A 24 -25.66 -7.48 -38.69
N PHE A 25 -26.66 -7.63 -37.81
CA PHE A 25 -26.67 -8.70 -36.80
C PHE A 25 -27.19 -10.07 -37.29
N SER A 26 -27.88 -10.15 -38.43
CA SER A 26 -28.43 -11.41 -38.95
C SER A 26 -27.50 -12.20 -39.88
N GLN A 27 -26.42 -11.58 -40.39
CA GLN A 27 -25.50 -12.23 -41.33
C GLN A 27 -24.28 -12.87 -40.66
N ILE A 28 -23.93 -12.48 -39.43
CA ILE A 28 -22.80 -13.07 -38.70
C ILE A 28 -23.18 -14.44 -38.10
N PHE A 29 -24.45 -14.64 -37.73
CA PHE A 29 -24.92 -15.88 -37.10
C PHE A 29 -25.04 -17.09 -38.04
N THR A 30 -25.02 -16.89 -39.36
CA THR A 30 -25.07 -17.96 -40.36
C THR A 30 -23.70 -18.46 -40.80
N GLN A 31 -22.60 -17.74 -40.53
CA GLN A 31 -21.24 -18.14 -40.95
C GLN A 31 -20.45 -18.95 -39.91
N LEU A 32 -20.91 -19.00 -38.66
CA LEU A 32 -20.24 -19.76 -37.58
C LEU A 32 -20.75 -21.21 -37.41
N ARG A 33 -21.61 -21.70 -38.32
CA ARG A 33 -22.23 -23.04 -38.21
C ARG A 33 -21.51 -24.15 -39.00
N ASP A 34 -20.54 -23.80 -39.85
CA ASP A 34 -19.90 -24.71 -40.81
C ASP A 34 -18.42 -25.05 -40.48
N ILE A 35 -17.92 -24.74 -39.28
CA ILE A 35 -16.51 -25.01 -38.87
C ILE A 35 -16.40 -26.13 -37.81
N PHE A 36 -17.38 -27.04 -37.76
CA PHE A 36 -17.29 -28.25 -36.92
C PHE A 36 -17.81 -29.49 -37.67
N THR A 37 -16.92 -30.17 -38.41
CA THR A 37 -17.07 -31.60 -38.74
C THR A 37 -15.73 -32.23 -39.19
N LEU A 38 -15.21 -33.15 -38.36
CA LEU A 38 -14.45 -34.38 -38.68
C LEU A 38 -13.22 -34.36 -39.62
N ALA A 39 -12.04 -34.58 -39.01
CA ALA A 39 -11.06 -35.63 -39.31
C ALA A 39 -10.12 -35.70 -38.09
N ASP A 40 -9.96 -36.79 -37.31
CA ASP A 40 -9.82 -38.22 -37.61
C ASP A 40 -8.53 -38.53 -38.41
N ILE A 41 -7.40 -38.61 -37.69
CA ILE A 41 -6.14 -39.21 -38.14
C ILE A 41 -5.60 -40.09 -37.00
N THR A 42 -5.32 -41.35 -37.34
CA THR A 42 -4.80 -42.38 -36.44
C THR A 42 -3.28 -42.56 -36.56
N ASN A 43 -2.70 -43.17 -35.51
CA ASN A 43 -1.34 -43.69 -35.33
C ASN A 43 -0.50 -43.97 -36.60
N ASP A 44 0.81 -43.66 -36.57
CA ASP A 44 1.83 -44.69 -36.28
C ASP A 44 3.30 -44.19 -36.18
N ALA A 45 4.11 -45.01 -35.49
CA ALA A 45 5.56 -45.19 -35.59
C ALA A 45 6.58 -44.28 -34.82
N PRO A 46 7.78 -44.80 -34.44
CA PRO A 46 8.56 -44.34 -33.28
C PRO A 46 10.06 -44.05 -33.56
N LEU A 47 10.88 -44.03 -32.48
CA LEU A 47 12.35 -43.81 -32.40
C LEU A 47 12.75 -42.32 -32.38
N TYR A 48 13.75 -41.86 -31.61
CA TYR A 48 14.95 -42.54 -31.09
C TYR A 48 15.18 -42.36 -29.58
N ALA A 49 15.97 -43.28 -29.01
CA ALA A 49 16.61 -43.11 -27.71
C ALA A 49 18.05 -42.59 -27.91
N GLU A 50 18.54 -41.75 -27.00
CA GLU A 50 19.97 -41.58 -26.81
C GLU A 50 20.28 -41.52 -25.30
N ILE A 51 21.01 -42.53 -24.83
CA ILE A 51 21.43 -42.68 -23.43
C ILE A 51 22.88 -42.22 -23.38
N ILE A 52 23.15 -41.09 -22.72
CA ILE A 52 24.52 -40.69 -22.40
C ILE A 52 24.86 -41.21 -21.01
N SER A 53 25.69 -42.25 -21.00
CA SER A 53 26.38 -42.75 -19.81
C SER A 53 27.52 -41.79 -19.44
N ALA A 54 27.58 -41.39 -18.18
CA ALA A 54 28.77 -40.84 -17.55
C ALA A 54 28.97 -41.56 -16.20
N ASP A 55 29.87 -42.54 -16.20
CA ASP A 55 30.30 -43.28 -15.01
C ASP A 55 31.79 -43.00 -14.78
N THR A 56 32.26 -43.16 -13.54
CA THR A 56 33.59 -42.83 -13.00
C THR A 56 33.98 -41.33 -12.98
N ALA A 57 34.72 -40.82 -11.99
CA ALA A 57 35.51 -41.53 -10.97
C ALA A 57 35.38 -40.93 -9.56
N LEU A 58 35.34 -41.80 -8.54
CA LEU A 58 35.75 -41.44 -7.18
C LEU A 58 37.24 -41.12 -7.17
N GLN A 59 37.63 -40.03 -6.53
CA GLN A 59 38.97 -39.86 -5.95
C GLN A 59 38.86 -39.52 -4.47
N THR A 60 39.77 -40.09 -3.69
CA THR A 60 39.72 -40.15 -2.22
C THR A 60 40.76 -39.26 -1.56
N ALA A 61 40.48 -38.94 -0.29
CA ALA A 61 41.38 -38.45 0.76
C ALA A 61 41.73 -36.93 0.77
N PRO A 62 42.17 -36.36 1.93
CA PRO A 62 42.31 -36.97 3.27
C PRO A 62 41.59 -36.26 4.43
N GLU A 63 41.30 -37.06 5.47
CA GLU A 63 41.44 -36.80 6.91
C GLU A 63 41.39 -35.34 7.45
N ILE A 64 40.32 -35.03 8.19
CA ILE A 64 40.13 -33.75 8.90
C ILE A 64 40.93 -33.76 10.22
N ALA A 65 41.85 -32.80 10.38
CA ALA A 65 42.57 -32.58 11.63
C ALA A 65 41.68 -31.92 12.71
N GLN A 66 41.88 -32.32 13.98
CA GLN A 66 41.21 -31.72 15.14
C GLN A 66 41.69 -30.28 15.40
N PRO A 67 40.87 -29.42 16.06
CA PRO A 67 41.14 -27.99 16.13
C PRO A 67 42.26 -27.65 17.13
N SER A 68 43.18 -26.79 16.69
CA SER A 68 44.18 -26.12 17.53
C SER A 68 43.54 -25.09 18.47
N GLN A 69 44.19 -24.86 19.61
CA GLN A 69 43.73 -23.94 20.67
C GLN A 69 43.54 -22.50 20.17
N PRO A 70 42.64 -21.70 20.80
CA PRO A 70 42.40 -20.32 20.42
C PRO A 70 43.63 -19.43 20.70
N LEU A 71 43.88 -18.46 19.82
CA LEU A 71 44.85 -17.38 20.09
C LEU A 71 44.29 -16.45 21.16
N ASP A 72 45.11 -16.15 22.18
CA ASP A 72 44.89 -15.01 23.07
C ASP A 72 45.00 -13.70 22.27
N LEU A 73 43.88 -12.99 22.13
CA LEU A 73 43.87 -11.59 21.69
C LEU A 73 44.07 -10.67 22.92
N PRO A 74 44.92 -9.64 22.83
CA PRO A 74 45.14 -8.73 23.94
C PRO A 74 43.85 -7.96 24.28
N ALA A 75 43.57 -7.82 25.58
CA ALA A 75 42.35 -7.19 26.08
C ALA A 75 42.14 -5.79 25.49
N ALA A 76 41.01 -5.60 24.81
CA ALA A 76 40.61 -4.31 24.30
C ALA A 76 40.42 -3.32 25.45
N VAL A 77 41.02 -2.13 25.33
CA VAL A 77 40.77 -1.02 26.24
C VAL A 77 39.33 -0.57 26.02
N SER A 78 38.44 -0.94 26.95
CA SER A 78 37.05 -0.50 26.96
C SER A 78 36.99 0.98 27.30
N ASN A 79 37.13 1.83 26.28
CA ASN A 79 36.62 3.19 26.35
C ASN A 79 35.10 3.08 26.45
N GLN A 80 34.55 3.26 27.66
CA GLN A 80 33.13 3.52 27.82
C GLN A 80 32.84 4.89 27.19
N ILE A 81 32.41 4.87 25.93
CA ILE A 81 31.71 5.99 25.33
C ILE A 81 30.43 6.14 26.15
N VAL A 82 30.34 7.23 26.91
CA VAL A 82 29.09 7.61 27.57
C VAL A 82 28.18 8.12 26.46
N GLU A 83 27.41 7.20 25.90
CA GLU A 83 26.41 7.46 24.87
C GLU A 83 25.31 8.31 25.50
N THR A 84 25.43 9.63 25.32
CA THR A 84 24.39 10.58 25.72
C THR A 84 23.15 10.29 24.90
N ALA A 85 22.01 10.07 25.56
CA ALA A 85 20.74 9.84 24.88
C ALA A 85 20.48 10.92 23.80
N PRO A 86 19.97 10.53 22.62
CA PRO A 86 19.78 11.46 21.51
C PRO A 86 18.82 12.58 21.90
N ALA A 87 19.07 13.78 21.39
CA ALA A 87 18.27 14.97 21.71
C ALA A 87 16.84 14.91 21.14
N TYR A 88 16.61 14.08 20.12
CA TYR A 88 15.34 13.89 19.42
C TYR A 88 15.12 12.38 19.16
N PRO A 89 13.87 11.89 19.09
CA PRO A 89 13.60 10.47 18.81
C PRO A 89 13.98 10.00 17.40
N TYR A 90 14.06 10.93 16.45
CA TYR A 90 14.33 10.68 15.04
C TYR A 90 15.22 11.79 14.46
N ALA A 91 15.98 11.52 13.40
CA ALA A 91 16.79 12.51 12.68
C ALA A 91 15.94 13.62 12.02
N ASN A 92 16.56 14.75 11.67
CA ASN A 92 15.85 15.89 11.08
C ASN A 92 15.42 15.56 9.64
N PRO A 93 14.12 15.62 9.28
CA PRO A 93 13.65 15.25 7.94
C PRO A 93 14.32 16.02 6.80
N ALA A 94 14.60 15.33 5.69
CA ALA A 94 15.28 15.90 4.54
C ALA A 94 14.54 17.13 3.97
N GLY A 95 15.22 18.27 3.93
CA GLY A 95 14.66 19.55 3.49
C GLY A 95 14.10 20.44 4.61
N CYS A 96 14.08 19.96 5.86
CA CYS A 96 13.87 20.82 7.02
C CYS A 96 15.02 21.83 7.19
N ALA A 97 14.69 23.05 7.58
CA ALA A 97 15.68 24.00 8.07
C ALA A 97 16.34 23.50 9.37
N VAL A 98 17.61 23.88 9.58
CA VAL A 98 18.38 23.53 10.79
C VAL A 98 17.92 24.36 12.01
N THR A 99 17.32 25.52 11.78
CA THR A 99 16.76 26.41 12.80
C THR A 99 15.33 26.78 12.47
N GLN A 100 14.52 27.13 13.47
CA GLN A 100 13.18 27.68 13.26
C GLN A 100 13.26 28.88 12.28
N PRO A 101 12.37 28.97 11.28
CA PRO A 101 12.28 30.13 10.39
C PRO A 101 11.64 31.35 11.08
N GLN A 102 12.20 31.80 12.21
CA GLN A 102 11.67 32.92 13.03
C GLN A 102 11.57 34.24 12.24
N ASP A 103 12.46 34.44 11.27
CA ASP A 103 12.51 35.64 10.43
C ASP A 103 11.69 35.54 9.14
N LEU A 104 11.01 34.41 8.85
CA LEU A 104 10.22 34.25 7.63
C LEU A 104 8.76 34.62 7.86
N THR A 105 8.20 35.47 6.98
CA THR A 105 6.75 35.63 6.90
C THR A 105 6.10 34.37 6.28
N PRO A 106 4.83 34.09 6.59
CA PRO A 106 4.04 33.05 5.93
C PRO A 106 4.13 33.05 4.39
N GLU A 107 4.20 34.23 3.75
CA GLU A 107 4.39 34.37 2.30
C GLU A 107 5.77 33.91 1.84
N GLN A 108 6.82 34.15 2.63
CA GLN A 108 8.17 33.67 2.33
C GLN A 108 8.27 32.15 2.51
N MET A 109 7.63 31.61 3.56
CA MET A 109 7.50 30.16 3.74
C MET A 109 6.77 29.52 2.54
N LEU A 110 5.67 30.13 2.09
CA LEU A 110 4.92 29.66 0.91
C LEU A 110 5.73 29.79 -0.39
N ALA A 111 6.56 30.82 -0.53
CA ALA A 111 7.50 30.95 -1.65
C ALA A 111 8.56 29.84 -1.64
N ASN A 112 9.07 29.44 -0.47
CA ASN A 112 9.97 28.29 -0.35
C ASN A 112 9.28 26.99 -0.76
N VAL A 113 8.03 26.76 -0.35
CA VAL A 113 7.22 25.61 -0.80
C VAL A 113 7.07 25.62 -2.33
N GLN A 114 6.74 26.76 -2.94
CA GLN A 114 6.62 26.89 -4.39
C GLN A 114 7.94 26.60 -5.12
N ASN A 115 9.08 27.02 -4.55
CA ASN A 115 10.40 26.75 -5.10
C ASN A 115 10.76 25.25 -5.01
N ALA A 116 10.44 24.59 -3.90
CA ALA A 116 10.70 23.17 -3.66
C ALA A 116 9.82 22.24 -4.53
N ILE A 117 8.54 22.58 -4.72
CA ILE A 117 7.62 21.90 -5.66
C ILE A 117 8.02 22.17 -7.13
N GLY A 118 8.67 23.31 -7.39
CA GLY A 118 9.05 23.76 -8.73
C GLY A 118 7.84 23.96 -9.64
N GLY A 119 8.02 23.72 -10.94
CA GLY A 119 6.99 23.93 -11.95
C GLY A 119 5.86 22.90 -11.97
N LYS A 120 5.85 21.90 -11.07
CA LYS A 120 4.85 20.81 -11.06
C LYS A 120 3.45 21.33 -10.72
N TYR A 121 3.35 22.28 -9.80
CA TYR A 121 2.10 22.93 -9.40
C TYR A 121 2.31 24.43 -9.19
N ASN A 122 1.44 25.26 -9.78
CA ASN A 122 1.37 26.68 -9.47
C ASN A 122 0.41 26.90 -8.28
N LEU A 123 0.95 27.22 -7.10
CA LEU A 123 0.18 27.44 -5.88
C LEU A 123 -0.66 28.72 -5.94
N ALA A 124 -0.19 29.76 -6.64
CA ALA A 124 -0.91 31.03 -6.76
C ALA A 124 -2.22 30.87 -7.55
N GLU A 125 -2.22 30.04 -8.59
CA GLU A 125 -3.43 29.70 -9.37
C GLU A 125 -4.41 28.79 -8.60
N ARG A 126 -3.93 28.05 -7.60
CA ARG A 126 -4.71 27.08 -6.81
C ARG A 126 -5.25 27.64 -5.50
N ARG A 127 -4.71 28.75 -5.01
CA ARG A 127 -5.04 29.36 -3.70
C ARG A 127 -6.53 29.72 -3.62
N GLN A 128 -7.16 29.32 -2.53
CA GLN A 128 -8.53 29.69 -2.17
C GLN A 128 -8.51 30.94 -1.28
N LEU A 129 -9.45 31.87 -1.53
CA LEU A 129 -9.63 33.10 -0.73
C LEU A 129 -10.76 32.99 0.30
N TYR A 130 -11.58 31.96 0.19
CA TYR A 130 -12.63 31.63 1.14
C TYR A 130 -12.43 30.20 1.64
N ILE A 131 -12.20 30.04 2.94
CA ILE A 131 -11.82 28.77 3.57
C ILE A 131 -12.85 28.46 4.66
N TRP A 132 -13.33 27.22 4.70
CA TRP A 132 -14.17 26.73 5.78
C TRP A 132 -13.34 26.57 7.06
N ASN A 133 -13.86 27.05 8.19
CA ASN A 133 -13.34 26.72 9.50
C ASN A 133 -14.41 25.93 10.27
N GLY A 134 -14.20 24.62 10.42
CA GLY A 134 -15.15 23.75 11.11
C GLY A 134 -15.31 24.04 12.60
N SER A 135 -14.25 24.53 13.28
CA SER A 135 -14.33 24.91 14.70
C SER A 135 -15.27 26.11 14.92
N LEU A 136 -15.39 27.00 13.94
CA LEU A 136 -16.35 28.12 13.92
C LEU A 136 -17.65 27.81 13.17
N GLY A 137 -17.72 26.70 12.42
CA GLY A 137 -18.87 26.31 11.60
C GLY A 137 -19.20 27.30 10.49
N THR A 138 -18.20 27.98 9.90
CA THR A 138 -18.45 29.05 8.90
C THR A 138 -17.35 29.15 7.84
N MET A 139 -17.68 29.79 6.72
CA MET A 139 -16.70 30.23 5.70
C MET A 139 -16.08 31.57 6.10
N LEU A 140 -14.77 31.66 6.01
CA LEU A 140 -13.98 32.87 6.33
C LEU A 140 -13.35 33.42 5.05
N ASN A 141 -13.33 34.74 4.89
CA ASN A 141 -12.45 35.39 3.91
C ASN A 141 -11.04 35.48 4.49
N VAL A 142 -10.09 34.83 3.83
CA VAL A 142 -8.70 34.66 4.27
C VAL A 142 -7.69 35.39 3.37
N THR A 143 -8.16 36.33 2.55
CA THR A 143 -7.30 37.07 1.60
C THR A 143 -6.09 37.67 2.30
N ASP A 144 -6.32 38.23 3.49
CA ASP A 144 -5.31 38.88 4.35
C ASP A 144 -5.10 38.12 5.69
N ASP A 145 -5.52 36.85 5.81
CA ASP A 145 -5.26 36.02 7.00
C ASP A 145 -3.89 35.33 6.84
N PRO A 146 -2.86 35.68 7.64
CA PRO A 146 -1.52 35.11 7.50
C PRO A 146 -1.41 33.69 8.10
N PHE A 147 -2.43 33.22 8.81
CA PHE A 147 -2.40 31.95 9.54
C PHE A 147 -3.01 30.78 8.77
N VAL A 148 -3.38 30.96 7.49
CA VAL A 148 -3.99 29.87 6.71
C VAL A 148 -3.85 30.07 5.21
N TYR A 149 -3.62 28.96 4.51
CA TYR A 149 -3.76 28.85 3.07
C TYR A 149 -4.53 27.57 2.73
N GLU A 150 -5.28 27.57 1.64
CA GLU A 150 -5.86 26.36 1.08
C GLU A 150 -5.66 26.34 -0.44
N PHE A 151 -5.40 25.17 -0.98
CA PHE A 151 -5.12 24.96 -2.40
C PHE A 151 -5.98 23.83 -2.94
N THR A 152 -6.53 24.01 -4.15
CA THR A 152 -7.25 22.94 -4.85
C THR A 152 -6.28 21.98 -5.53
N PHE A 153 -6.43 20.69 -5.21
CA PHE A 153 -5.67 19.58 -5.78
C PHE A 153 -6.60 18.40 -6.11
N ASN A 154 -7.53 18.60 -7.05
CA ASN A 154 -8.49 17.57 -7.44
C ASN A 154 -7.81 16.31 -8.04
N GLU A 155 -6.57 16.42 -8.50
CA GLU A 155 -5.75 15.26 -8.91
C GLU A 155 -5.34 14.34 -7.75
N PHE A 156 -5.47 14.78 -6.48
CA PHE A 156 -5.18 13.97 -5.29
C PHE A 156 -6.43 13.31 -4.70
N GLN A 157 -7.57 13.34 -5.38
CA GLN A 157 -8.76 12.60 -4.95
C GLN A 157 -8.51 11.09 -4.95
N HIS A 158 -9.25 10.33 -4.13
CA HIS A 158 -9.18 8.86 -4.15
C HIS A 158 -9.44 8.32 -5.57
N PRO A 159 -8.64 7.35 -6.06
CA PRO A 159 -7.59 6.61 -5.35
C PRO A 159 -6.20 7.30 -5.30
N LEU A 160 -5.98 8.35 -6.08
CA LEU A 160 -4.67 8.98 -6.33
C LEU A 160 -4.15 9.90 -5.21
N THR A 161 -4.68 9.79 -3.99
CA THR A 161 -4.27 10.53 -2.78
C THR A 161 -2.76 10.47 -2.49
N TYR A 162 -2.07 9.41 -2.91
CA TYR A 162 -0.62 9.29 -2.77
C TYR A 162 0.18 10.35 -3.54
N LEU A 163 -0.39 10.95 -4.60
CA LEU A 163 0.23 12.07 -5.31
C LEU A 163 0.39 13.32 -4.43
N GLY A 164 -0.39 13.41 -3.34
CA GLY A 164 -0.28 14.47 -2.34
C GLY A 164 0.86 14.28 -1.34
N ASP A 165 1.51 13.12 -1.28
CA ASP A 165 2.58 12.81 -0.30
C ASP A 165 3.74 13.80 -0.37
N GLU A 166 4.28 14.01 -1.58
CA GLU A 166 5.39 14.94 -1.83
C GLU A 166 4.99 16.37 -1.45
N VAL A 167 3.83 16.84 -1.90
CA VAL A 167 3.38 18.22 -1.67
C VAL A 167 3.16 18.49 -0.19
N ALA A 168 2.42 17.62 0.51
CA ALA A 168 2.20 17.75 1.95
C ALA A 168 3.53 17.72 2.72
N THR A 169 4.43 16.80 2.36
CA THR A 169 5.75 16.69 3.01
C THR A 169 6.61 17.92 2.79
N VAL A 170 6.62 18.51 1.58
CA VAL A 170 7.29 19.80 1.33
C VAL A 170 6.70 20.90 2.22
N PHE A 171 5.37 21.07 2.26
CA PHE A 171 4.73 22.05 3.15
C PHE A 171 5.15 21.84 4.63
N LEU A 172 5.20 20.59 5.11
CA LEU A 172 5.62 20.25 6.47
C LEU A 172 7.10 20.61 6.74
N THR A 173 8.01 20.27 5.83
CA THR A 173 9.44 20.66 5.96
C THR A 173 9.66 22.19 5.92
N GLN A 174 8.77 22.92 5.25
CA GLN A 174 8.76 24.39 5.21
C GLN A 174 7.91 25.03 6.33
N GLY A 175 7.52 24.27 7.34
CA GLY A 175 6.91 24.79 8.57
C GLY A 175 5.40 24.99 8.54
N PHE A 176 4.65 24.25 7.73
CA PHE A 176 3.19 24.23 7.78
C PHE A 176 2.68 22.92 8.36
N VAL A 177 1.67 22.94 9.25
CA VAL A 177 0.84 21.74 9.42
C VAL A 177 -0.09 21.62 8.22
N VAL A 178 -0.35 20.39 7.77
CA VAL A 178 -1.11 20.12 6.54
C VAL A 178 -2.28 19.18 6.82
N TRP A 179 -3.44 19.52 6.25
CA TRP A 179 -4.61 18.65 6.25
C TRP A 179 -5.17 18.54 4.84
N PHE A 180 -5.53 17.33 4.43
CA PHE A 180 -6.35 17.15 3.24
C PHE A 180 -7.82 17.30 3.58
N ARG A 181 -8.60 17.84 2.63
CA ARG A 181 -10.05 18.01 2.77
C ARG A 181 -10.77 17.62 1.49
N GLU A 182 -11.95 17.04 1.65
CA GLU A 182 -12.82 16.65 0.53
C GLU A 182 -14.17 17.37 0.59
N TYR A 183 -14.49 18.11 -0.46
CA TYR A 183 -15.71 18.90 -0.62
C TYR A 183 -16.52 18.40 -1.82
N ASN A 184 -17.30 17.33 -1.66
CA ASN A 184 -18.20 16.79 -2.70
C ASN A 184 -17.53 16.67 -4.09
N GLY A 185 -16.35 16.03 -4.16
CA GLY A 185 -15.56 15.90 -5.39
C GLY A 185 -14.58 17.05 -5.68
N SER A 186 -14.37 17.99 -4.75
CA SER A 186 -13.21 18.89 -4.77
C SER A 186 -12.25 18.54 -3.64
N PHE A 187 -11.05 18.08 -3.99
CA PHE A 187 -10.02 17.72 -3.03
C PHE A 187 -9.06 18.89 -2.82
N ARG A 188 -8.74 19.19 -1.57
CA ARG A 188 -8.00 20.39 -1.17
C ARG A 188 -6.92 20.09 -0.14
N LEU A 189 -5.88 20.90 -0.14
CA LEU A 189 -4.81 20.91 0.87
C LEU A 189 -4.92 22.21 1.67
N LEU A 190 -5.27 22.09 2.95
CA LEU A 190 -5.23 23.15 3.96
C LEU A 190 -3.82 23.17 4.58
N ALA A 191 -3.13 24.30 4.51
CA ALA A 191 -1.81 24.50 5.08
C ALA A 191 -1.84 25.67 6.08
N ILE A 192 -1.34 25.44 7.30
CA ILE A 192 -1.35 26.42 8.38
C ILE A 192 0.10 26.63 8.87
N PRO A 193 0.69 27.83 8.65
CA PRO A 193 2.08 28.10 9.00
C PRO A 193 2.29 28.11 10.51
N MET A 194 3.32 27.39 10.97
CA MET A 194 3.76 27.36 12.36
C MET A 194 4.63 28.59 12.66
N THR A 195 3.95 29.73 12.79
CA THR A 195 4.54 31.04 13.09
C THR A 195 3.99 31.64 14.39
N ASP A 196 4.64 32.69 14.89
CA ASP A 196 4.20 33.44 16.07
C ASP A 196 2.75 33.93 15.92
N GLY A 197 1.93 33.69 16.94
CA GLY A 197 0.50 34.03 16.93
C GLY A 197 -0.43 32.93 16.41
N VAL A 198 0.06 31.88 15.73
CA VAL A 198 -0.83 30.85 15.14
C VAL A 198 -1.66 30.12 16.20
N LEU A 199 -1.10 29.87 17.38
CA LEU A 199 -1.79 29.20 18.50
C LEU A 199 -2.80 30.10 19.22
N GLN A 200 -2.82 31.40 18.91
CA GLN A 200 -3.81 32.38 19.36
C GLN A 200 -4.83 32.70 18.26
N SER A 201 -4.63 32.18 17.04
CA SER A 201 -5.52 32.37 15.90
C SER A 201 -6.74 31.44 15.94
N GLN A 202 -7.70 31.70 15.07
CA GLN A 202 -8.86 30.82 14.79
C GLN A 202 -8.49 29.43 14.22
N TRP A 203 -7.22 29.21 13.89
CA TRP A 203 -6.70 27.96 13.31
C TRP A 203 -5.91 27.10 14.33
N ALA A 204 -5.76 27.55 15.58
CA ALA A 204 -4.98 26.88 16.62
C ALA A 204 -5.37 25.40 16.87
N SER A 205 -6.66 25.06 16.73
CA SER A 205 -7.15 23.68 16.87
C SER A 205 -6.59 22.74 15.80
N TYR A 206 -6.36 23.22 14.58
CA TYR A 206 -5.79 22.41 13.49
C TYR A 206 -4.29 22.17 13.67
N VAL A 207 -3.57 23.07 14.36
CA VAL A 207 -2.15 22.87 14.72
C VAL A 207 -2.03 21.87 15.87
N THR A 208 -2.78 22.12 16.96
CA THR A 208 -2.72 21.27 18.16
C THR A 208 -3.26 19.86 17.91
N SER A 209 -4.31 19.68 17.10
CA SER A 209 -4.77 18.36 16.67
C SER A 209 -3.89 17.69 15.61
N TYR A 210 -2.93 18.39 14.98
CA TYR A 210 -2.00 17.70 14.06
C TYR A 210 -0.97 16.89 14.87
N TRP A 211 -0.51 17.44 15.99
CA TRP A 211 0.47 16.86 16.91
C TRP A 211 -0.17 16.01 18.02
N GLN A 212 -1.19 15.22 17.65
CA GLN A 212 -1.89 14.28 18.50
C GLN A 212 -2.07 12.98 17.71
N LYS A 213 -1.82 11.83 18.34
CA LYS A 213 -1.83 10.50 17.69
C LYS A 213 -3.09 10.23 16.87
N ASP A 214 -4.25 10.38 17.51
CA ASP A 214 -5.58 10.24 16.90
C ASP A 214 -6.27 11.61 16.75
N GLY A 215 -5.48 12.68 16.64
CA GLY A 215 -5.97 14.04 16.60
C GLY A 215 -6.66 14.38 15.29
N THR A 216 -7.86 14.93 15.38
CA THR A 216 -8.57 15.59 14.28
C THR A 216 -9.21 16.88 14.79
N PRO A 217 -9.04 18.02 14.10
CA PRO A 217 -9.80 19.23 14.44
C PRO A 217 -11.29 18.97 14.20
N ASN A 218 -12.15 19.77 14.83
CA ASN A 218 -13.59 19.73 14.58
C ASN A 218 -13.89 20.29 13.18
N ASP A 219 -13.64 19.51 12.13
CA ASP A 219 -13.91 19.85 10.73
C ASP A 219 -14.28 18.57 9.96
N ALA A 220 -15.56 18.44 9.62
CA ALA A 220 -16.13 17.24 8.99
C ALA A 220 -15.63 16.98 7.56
N TYR A 221 -14.90 17.91 6.95
CA TYR A 221 -14.31 17.74 5.62
C TYR A 221 -12.89 17.15 5.65
N ILE A 222 -12.29 16.94 6.83
CA ILE A 222 -10.94 16.41 6.97
C ILE A 222 -10.85 14.98 6.42
N TYR A 223 -9.99 14.81 5.43
CA TYR A 223 -9.63 13.51 4.89
C TYR A 223 -8.45 12.96 5.68
N SER A 224 -8.66 11.89 6.46
CA SER A 224 -7.64 11.33 7.35
C SER A 224 -6.50 10.68 6.56
N VAL A 225 -5.27 11.09 6.87
CA VAL A 225 -4.03 10.56 6.27
C VAL A 225 -2.94 10.40 7.33
N MET A 226 -1.96 9.55 7.04
CA MET A 226 -0.75 9.41 7.85
C MET A 226 -0.06 10.78 8.08
N LYS A 227 0.33 11.02 9.35
CA LYS A 227 1.11 12.21 9.76
C LYS A 227 2.56 12.10 9.29
N LYS A 228 3.28 13.22 9.27
CA LYS A 228 4.73 13.25 8.97
C LYS A 228 5.55 13.71 10.16
N LEU A 229 6.79 13.24 10.23
CA LEU A 229 7.76 13.64 11.24
C LEU A 229 7.94 15.18 11.24
N PRO A 230 7.98 15.82 12.42
CA PRO A 230 8.31 17.24 12.51
C PRO A 230 9.79 17.48 12.19
N CYS A 231 10.11 18.68 11.71
CA CYS A 231 11.48 19.20 11.80
C CYS A 231 11.86 19.37 13.27
N HIS A 232 13.14 19.20 13.63
CA HIS A 232 13.63 19.38 15.01
C HIS A 232 13.22 20.72 15.61
N TRP A 233 13.30 21.80 14.83
CA TRP A 233 12.89 23.13 15.30
C TRP A 233 11.43 23.22 15.74
N VAL A 234 10.52 22.39 15.19
CA VAL A 234 9.09 22.37 15.59
C VAL A 234 8.95 21.85 17.03
N ILE A 235 9.84 20.94 17.43
CA ILE A 235 9.98 20.44 18.80
C ILE A 235 10.59 21.53 19.68
N ASP A 236 11.68 22.17 19.23
CA ASP A 236 12.35 23.24 19.98
C ASP A 236 11.45 24.46 20.24
N SER A 237 10.58 24.80 19.28
CA SER A 237 9.54 25.83 19.40
C SER A 237 8.36 25.42 20.30
N GLY A 238 8.29 24.16 20.75
CA GLY A 238 7.26 23.68 21.67
C GLY A 238 5.90 23.38 21.05
N TYR A 239 5.80 23.21 19.71
CA TYR A 239 4.55 22.79 19.07
C TYR A 239 4.21 21.32 19.35
N VAL A 240 5.23 20.48 19.61
CA VAL A 240 5.14 19.05 19.93
C VAL A 240 6.32 18.66 20.81
N THR A 241 6.18 17.63 21.65
CA THR A 241 7.29 17.14 22.51
C THR A 241 7.92 15.87 21.95
N ASN A 242 9.15 15.55 22.36
CA ASN A 242 9.83 14.29 22.00
C ASN A 242 8.97 13.06 22.33
N GLU A 243 8.37 13.00 23.52
CA GLU A 243 7.51 11.90 23.95
C GLU A 243 6.25 11.80 23.08
N THR A 244 5.73 12.94 22.63
CA THR A 244 4.57 12.97 21.73
C THR A 244 4.96 12.40 20.36
N VAL A 245 6.08 12.85 19.78
CA VAL A 245 6.60 12.33 18.50
C VAL A 245 6.86 10.82 18.58
N ASP A 246 7.56 10.35 19.61
CA ASP A 246 7.81 8.93 19.86
C ASP A 246 6.51 8.10 19.94
N SER A 247 5.49 8.62 20.64
CA SER A 247 4.18 7.95 20.74
C SER A 247 3.35 7.94 19.45
N MET A 248 3.59 8.91 18.55
CA MET A 248 2.86 9.10 17.29
C MET A 248 3.40 8.22 16.16
N PHE A 249 4.71 7.97 16.12
CA PHE A 249 5.37 7.26 15.03
C PHE A 249 5.98 5.94 15.52
N ASN A 250 5.63 4.84 14.85
CA ASN A 250 6.20 3.52 15.11
C ASN A 250 6.95 3.06 13.85
N LEU A 251 8.20 3.50 13.68
CA LEU A 251 9.02 3.21 12.50
C LEU A 251 9.75 1.87 12.62
N ASN A 252 9.03 0.78 12.92
CA ASN A 252 9.65 -0.55 13.01
C ASN A 252 10.14 -1.05 11.63
N TRP A 253 11.45 -0.99 11.43
CA TRP A 253 12.15 -1.41 10.20
C TRP A 253 12.40 -2.92 10.09
N GLN A 254 11.97 -3.74 11.06
CA GLN A 254 12.10 -5.20 10.94
C GLN A 254 11.18 -5.75 9.84
N VAL A 255 11.59 -6.83 9.17
CA VAL A 255 10.76 -7.53 8.19
C VAL A 255 9.42 -7.93 8.86
N PRO A 256 8.25 -7.55 8.31
CA PRO A 256 6.96 -7.78 8.94
C PRO A 256 6.64 -9.26 9.20
N ASP A 257 6.22 -9.58 10.44
CA ASP A 257 5.65 -10.88 10.80
C ASP A 257 4.12 -10.86 10.65
N TYR A 258 3.67 -11.07 9.41
CA TYR A 258 2.25 -11.14 9.06
C TYR A 258 1.53 -12.34 9.68
N LEU A 259 2.25 -13.42 10.02
CA LEU A 259 1.65 -14.62 10.61
C LEU A 259 1.27 -14.36 12.06
N THR A 260 2.18 -13.79 12.85
CA THR A 260 1.88 -13.35 14.23
C THR A 260 0.83 -12.23 14.23
N ALA A 261 0.95 -11.24 13.34
CA ALA A 261 -0.04 -10.16 13.21
C ALA A 261 -1.42 -10.66 12.76
N GLY A 262 -1.49 -11.76 12.03
CA GLY A 262 -2.75 -12.38 11.60
C GLY A 262 -3.39 -13.32 12.62
N ARG A 263 -2.60 -14.05 13.42
CA ARG A 263 -3.08 -15.05 14.39
C ARG A 263 -4.02 -14.48 15.47
N GLN A 264 -3.92 -13.20 15.80
CA GLN A 264 -4.85 -12.52 16.72
C GLN A 264 -6.30 -12.45 16.19
N TYR A 265 -6.52 -12.66 14.89
CA TYR A 265 -7.83 -12.63 14.23
C TYR A 265 -8.48 -14.00 14.09
N LEU A 266 -7.83 -15.09 14.52
CA LEU A 266 -8.41 -16.44 14.43
C LEU A 266 -9.76 -16.53 15.16
N ALA A 267 -10.70 -17.25 14.56
CA ALA A 267 -12.07 -17.39 15.05
C ALA A 267 -12.61 -18.77 14.67
N GLU A 268 -13.03 -19.56 15.65
CA GLU A 268 -13.37 -20.98 15.47
C GLU A 268 -14.78 -21.19 14.87
N ASN A 269 -15.63 -20.17 14.90
CA ASN A 269 -17.03 -20.24 14.49
C ASN A 269 -17.58 -18.86 14.06
N CYS A 270 -18.76 -18.87 13.43
CA CYS A 270 -19.31 -17.66 12.82
C CYS A 270 -19.72 -16.55 13.80
N ALA A 271 -19.99 -16.87 15.07
CA ALA A 271 -20.26 -15.85 16.09
C ALA A 271 -18.96 -15.12 16.50
N GLU A 272 -17.85 -15.84 16.63
CA GLU A 272 -16.53 -15.25 16.85
C GLU A 272 -16.05 -14.47 15.63
N ALA A 273 -16.24 -15.01 14.41
CA ALA A 273 -15.84 -14.32 13.18
C ALA A 273 -16.63 -13.02 12.99
N GLN A 274 -17.93 -12.99 13.31
CA GLN A 274 -18.73 -11.76 13.34
C GLN A 274 -18.14 -10.75 14.34
N ARG A 275 -17.83 -11.20 15.56
CA ARG A 275 -17.24 -10.35 16.60
C ARG A 275 -15.89 -9.77 16.18
N VAL A 276 -14.98 -10.58 15.61
CA VAL A 276 -13.69 -10.11 15.09
C VAL A 276 -13.89 -9.11 13.95
N SER A 277 -14.81 -9.41 13.01
CA SER A 277 -15.16 -8.53 11.89
C SER A 277 -15.64 -7.16 12.38
N GLU A 278 -16.57 -7.11 13.33
CA GLU A 278 -17.15 -5.85 13.82
C GLU A 278 -16.23 -5.09 14.78
N GLU A 279 -15.70 -5.76 15.81
CA GLU A 279 -14.98 -5.11 16.92
C GLU A 279 -13.51 -4.80 16.60
N MET A 280 -12.84 -5.63 15.78
CA MET A 280 -11.39 -5.53 15.56
C MET A 280 -11.02 -5.03 14.16
N ILE A 281 -11.83 -5.38 13.15
CA ILE A 281 -11.62 -4.98 11.74
C ILE A 281 -12.50 -3.77 11.37
N GLY A 282 -13.65 -3.58 12.02
CA GLY A 282 -14.60 -2.50 11.71
C GLY A 282 -15.44 -2.76 10.45
N TYR A 283 -15.74 -4.02 10.14
CA TYR A 283 -16.46 -4.46 8.95
C TYR A 283 -17.70 -5.31 9.31
N PRO A 284 -18.86 -5.12 8.67
CA PRO A 284 -20.13 -5.70 9.16
C PRO A 284 -20.40 -7.16 8.79
N ASN A 285 -19.60 -7.79 7.92
CA ASN A 285 -19.89 -9.15 7.43
C ASN A 285 -18.63 -10.03 7.27
N PRO A 286 -18.41 -11.03 8.14
CA PRO A 286 -17.25 -11.93 8.07
C PRO A 286 -17.24 -12.81 6.81
N ALA A 287 -18.38 -13.03 6.16
CA ALA A 287 -18.42 -13.79 4.91
C ALA A 287 -17.86 -13.02 3.69
N SER A 288 -17.65 -11.70 3.81
CA SER A 288 -17.11 -10.85 2.74
C SER A 288 -15.97 -9.93 3.20
N MET A 289 -15.30 -10.26 4.31
CA MET A 289 -14.25 -9.44 4.91
C MET A 289 -12.84 -9.71 4.41
N CYS A 290 -12.63 -10.52 3.37
CA CYS A 290 -11.29 -10.92 2.90
C CYS A 290 -10.34 -9.72 2.67
N GLY A 291 -10.82 -8.68 1.99
CA GLY A 291 -10.09 -7.42 1.78
C GLY A 291 -9.80 -6.67 3.08
N PRO A 292 -10.83 -6.34 3.88
CA PRO A 292 -10.66 -5.77 5.21
C PRO A 292 -9.68 -6.53 6.12
N LEU A 293 -9.75 -7.87 6.15
CA LEU A 293 -8.86 -8.73 6.94
C LEU A 293 -7.42 -8.64 6.41
N ALA A 294 -7.21 -8.79 5.10
CA ALA A 294 -5.90 -8.64 4.46
C ALA A 294 -5.28 -7.26 4.78
N TRP A 295 -6.05 -6.17 4.61
CA TRP A 295 -5.61 -4.81 4.98
C TRP A 295 -5.23 -4.71 6.46
N THR A 296 -6.00 -5.33 7.35
CA THR A 296 -5.77 -5.25 8.81
C THR A 296 -4.50 -6.01 9.20
N ILE A 297 -4.24 -7.17 8.60
CA ILE A 297 -2.99 -7.92 8.77
C ILE A 297 -1.79 -7.09 8.28
N LEU A 298 -1.91 -6.43 7.12
CA LEU A 298 -0.86 -5.55 6.58
C LEU A 298 -0.59 -4.32 7.48
N ARG A 299 -1.65 -3.75 8.08
CA ARG A 299 -1.56 -2.65 9.06
C ARG A 299 -0.81 -3.08 10.31
N ASP A 300 -1.24 -4.18 10.94
CA ASP A 300 -0.72 -4.62 12.24
C ASP A 300 0.70 -5.19 12.15
N ALA A 301 1.06 -5.78 11.00
CA ALA A 301 2.44 -6.14 10.69
C ALA A 301 3.34 -4.91 10.37
N ASN A 302 2.79 -3.69 10.39
CA ASN A 302 3.46 -2.42 10.08
C ASN A 302 4.10 -2.39 8.68
N SER A 303 3.39 -2.94 7.68
CA SER A 303 3.96 -3.17 6.35
C SER A 303 3.71 -2.06 5.33
N PHE A 304 2.70 -1.21 5.55
CA PHE A 304 2.43 -0.08 4.66
C PHE A 304 3.59 0.93 4.66
N PRO A 305 3.93 1.53 3.51
CA PRO A 305 5.03 2.48 3.42
C PRO A 305 4.68 3.80 4.14
N TYR A 306 5.69 4.57 4.53
CA TYR A 306 5.59 5.86 5.21
C TYR A 306 5.17 7.00 4.26
N ARG A 307 4.06 6.78 3.57
CA ARG A 307 3.50 7.67 2.55
C ARG A 307 2.08 8.05 2.94
N ILE A 308 1.59 9.12 2.35
CA ILE A 308 0.17 9.46 2.35
C ILE A 308 -0.52 8.57 1.31
N GLY A 309 -1.73 8.11 1.62
CA GLY A 309 -2.58 7.37 0.69
C GLY A 309 -3.89 6.96 1.34
N SER A 310 -4.92 6.70 0.53
CA SER A 310 -6.28 6.39 1.01
C SER A 310 -6.34 5.06 1.77
N TRP A 311 -5.34 4.19 1.57
CA TRP A 311 -5.15 2.99 2.37
C TRP A 311 -4.90 3.28 3.85
N SER A 312 -4.47 4.49 4.27
CA SER A 312 -4.19 4.77 5.68
C SER A 312 -5.47 5.05 6.49
N ALA A 313 -6.61 5.21 5.83
CA ALA A 313 -7.84 5.66 6.49
C ALA A 313 -8.52 4.55 7.32
N ASN A 314 -8.76 3.37 6.73
CA ASN A 314 -9.32 2.18 7.38
C ASN A 314 -9.43 1.00 6.38
N ALA A 315 -9.86 -0.16 6.89
CA ALA A 315 -10.05 -1.42 6.17
C ALA A 315 -11.01 -1.36 4.96
N ALA A 316 -11.86 -0.33 4.85
CA ALA A 316 -12.70 -0.13 3.67
C ALA A 316 -11.89 0.16 2.40
N ALA A 317 -10.61 0.57 2.51
CA ALA A 317 -9.73 0.76 1.35
C ALA A 317 -9.55 -0.51 0.50
N PHE A 318 -9.74 -1.71 1.08
CA PHE A 318 -9.70 -3.00 0.37
C PHE A 318 -11.11 -3.59 0.16
N THR A 319 -12.18 -2.85 0.46
CA THR A 319 -13.57 -3.29 0.24
C THR A 319 -14.04 -2.96 -1.16
N GLY A 320 -14.72 -3.89 -1.84
CA GLY A 320 -15.20 -3.67 -3.22
C GLY A 320 -14.07 -3.53 -4.25
N ALA A 321 -12.85 -3.91 -3.85
CA ALA A 321 -11.71 -4.03 -4.73
C ALA A 321 -12.02 -4.93 -5.93
N ASN A 322 -11.69 -4.49 -7.14
CA ASN A 322 -11.69 -5.32 -8.33
C ASN A 322 -10.70 -4.73 -9.34
N PRO A 323 -9.40 -5.10 -9.26
CA PRO A 323 -8.34 -4.39 -9.98
C PRO A 323 -8.59 -4.37 -11.50
N LYS A 324 -9.19 -5.44 -12.04
CA LYS A 324 -9.60 -5.59 -13.44
C LYS A 324 -10.56 -4.49 -13.95
N TRP A 325 -11.35 -3.86 -13.08
CA TRP A 325 -12.37 -2.87 -13.46
C TRP A 325 -12.19 -1.48 -12.84
N ASN A 326 -11.51 -1.36 -11.70
CA ASN A 326 -11.35 -0.09 -10.98
C ASN A 326 -9.94 0.16 -10.43
N ASP A 327 -8.96 -0.66 -10.82
CA ASP A 327 -7.58 -0.66 -10.32
C ASP A 327 -7.44 -0.82 -8.78
N GLN A 328 -8.53 -1.05 -8.03
CA GLN A 328 -8.51 -1.14 -6.57
C GLN A 328 -8.16 -2.56 -6.09
N PRO A 329 -7.29 -2.71 -5.08
CA PRO A 329 -6.76 -1.65 -4.23
C PRO A 329 -5.40 -1.09 -4.70
N TRP A 330 -4.78 -1.68 -5.73
CA TRP A 330 -3.40 -1.37 -6.18
C TRP A 330 -3.20 0.10 -6.56
N GLY A 331 -4.18 0.71 -7.24
CA GLY A 331 -4.18 2.12 -7.61
C GLY A 331 -4.29 3.12 -6.46
N THR A 332 -4.44 2.66 -5.21
CA THR A 332 -4.34 3.53 -4.01
C THR A 332 -2.91 3.76 -3.52
N PHE A 333 -1.96 2.97 -4.02
CA PHE A 333 -0.55 3.02 -3.64
C PHE A 333 0.28 3.73 -4.71
N ASP A 334 1.34 4.43 -4.28
CA ASP A 334 2.37 4.95 -5.19
C ASP A 334 2.99 3.78 -5.99
N PRO A 335 2.90 3.75 -7.34
CA PRO A 335 3.48 2.69 -8.16
C PRO A 335 4.99 2.49 -7.97
N ALA A 336 5.72 3.47 -7.41
CA ALA A 336 7.12 3.29 -7.04
C ALA A 336 7.34 2.37 -5.82
N THR A 337 6.28 2.00 -5.08
CA THR A 337 6.37 1.19 -3.84
C THR A 337 6.15 -0.30 -4.04
N TYR A 338 5.61 -0.74 -5.18
CA TYR A 338 5.28 -2.14 -5.44
C TYR A 338 5.60 -2.60 -6.87
N THR A 339 5.61 -3.92 -7.04
CA THR A 339 5.61 -4.63 -8.32
C THR A 339 4.29 -5.41 -8.39
N LEU A 340 3.63 -5.38 -9.54
CA LEU A 340 2.41 -6.15 -9.80
C LEU A 340 2.68 -7.20 -10.87
N PHE A 341 2.46 -8.46 -10.53
CA PHE A 341 2.39 -9.56 -11.48
C PHE A 341 0.93 -9.90 -11.75
N HIS A 342 0.59 -10.17 -13.01
CA HIS A 342 -0.77 -10.53 -13.43
C HIS A 342 -0.72 -11.78 -14.32
N THR A 343 -1.70 -12.67 -14.15
CA THR A 343 -1.92 -13.79 -15.08
C THR A 343 -3.40 -14.11 -15.24
N ASP A 344 -3.82 -14.44 -16.48
CA ASP A 344 -5.15 -15.00 -16.79
C ASP A 344 -5.23 -16.52 -16.52
N GLN A 345 -4.13 -17.17 -16.12
CA GLN A 345 -4.13 -18.61 -15.83
C GLN A 345 -4.87 -18.91 -14.51
N PRO A 346 -5.69 -19.97 -14.45
CA PRO A 346 -6.33 -20.38 -13.19
C PRO A 346 -5.30 -20.63 -12.09
N MET A 347 -5.61 -20.14 -10.88
CA MET A 347 -4.73 -20.24 -9.71
C MET A 347 -4.60 -21.68 -9.19
N GLY A 348 -5.68 -22.46 -9.24
CA GLY A 348 -5.67 -23.87 -8.88
C GLY A 348 -4.92 -24.72 -9.93
N GLY A 349 -3.88 -25.43 -9.49
CA GLY A 349 -2.95 -26.15 -10.36
C GLY A 349 -1.83 -25.28 -10.96
N TYR A 350 -1.73 -24.01 -10.57
CA TYR A 350 -0.67 -23.12 -11.04
C TYR A 350 0.68 -23.47 -10.40
N ASP A 351 1.69 -23.72 -11.23
CA ASP A 351 3.04 -24.03 -10.75
C ASP A 351 3.82 -22.76 -10.37
N PHE A 352 3.63 -22.32 -9.12
CA PHE A 352 4.41 -21.23 -8.53
C PHE A 352 5.91 -21.56 -8.40
N GLN A 353 6.31 -22.82 -8.31
CA GLN A 353 7.74 -23.17 -8.21
C GLN A 353 8.46 -22.82 -9.52
N THR A 354 7.86 -23.15 -10.66
CA THR A 354 8.42 -22.87 -11.99
C THR A 354 8.18 -21.42 -12.43
N ASN A 355 7.02 -20.83 -12.13
CA ASN A 355 6.63 -19.51 -12.67
C ASN A 355 6.93 -18.33 -11.73
N GLY A 356 7.45 -18.58 -10.53
CA GLY A 356 7.84 -17.56 -9.56
C GLY A 356 7.08 -17.74 -8.25
N ASN A 357 7.82 -18.12 -7.20
CA ASN A 357 7.24 -18.37 -5.89
C ASN A 357 6.54 -17.12 -5.33
N LEU A 358 5.52 -17.38 -4.51
CA LEU A 358 5.01 -16.39 -3.57
C LEU A 358 5.90 -16.33 -2.33
N TYR A 359 6.06 -15.13 -1.78
CA TYR A 359 6.85 -14.83 -0.59
C TYR A 359 5.97 -14.18 0.49
N THR A 360 6.41 -14.25 1.73
CA THR A 360 5.76 -13.59 2.87
C THR A 360 5.55 -12.10 2.61
N GLY A 361 4.31 -11.63 2.78
CA GLY A 361 3.89 -10.26 2.50
C GLY A 361 3.35 -10.00 1.09
N ASP A 362 3.41 -10.98 0.18
CA ASP A 362 2.67 -10.91 -1.08
C ASP A 362 1.17 -10.83 -0.81
N VAL A 363 0.48 -9.90 -1.48
CA VAL A 363 -0.97 -9.75 -1.45
C VAL A 363 -1.53 -10.25 -2.78
N ILE A 364 -2.44 -11.21 -2.73
CA ILE A 364 -2.99 -11.87 -3.92
C ILE A 364 -4.44 -11.43 -4.06
N TYR A 365 -4.84 -11.05 -5.28
CA TYR A 365 -6.24 -10.90 -5.65
C TYR A 365 -6.57 -11.98 -6.69
N SER A 366 -7.42 -12.94 -6.34
CA SER A 366 -7.77 -14.06 -7.22
C SER A 366 -9.15 -13.86 -7.86
N TYR A 367 -9.20 -13.86 -9.19
CA TYR A 367 -10.40 -13.52 -9.96
C TYR A 367 -11.33 -14.73 -10.11
N ALA A 368 -12.61 -14.57 -9.77
CA ALA A 368 -13.69 -15.47 -10.15
C ALA A 368 -14.01 -15.37 -11.65
N THR A 369 -15.11 -15.99 -12.08
CA THR A 369 -15.62 -15.86 -13.45
C THR A 369 -16.04 -14.42 -13.79
N LEU A 370 -15.88 -14.01 -15.06
CA LEU A 370 -16.30 -12.69 -15.59
C LEU A 370 -17.77 -12.30 -15.32
N TYR A 371 -18.61 -13.27 -14.98
CA TYR A 371 -20.02 -13.08 -14.62
C TYR A 371 -20.27 -13.64 -13.23
N VAL A 372 -21.23 -13.06 -12.50
CA VAL A 372 -21.67 -13.55 -11.18
C VAL A 372 -22.25 -14.95 -11.33
N THR A 373 -21.44 -15.96 -10.99
CA THR A 373 -21.80 -17.38 -11.04
C THR A 373 -22.00 -17.89 -9.60
N PRO A 374 -23.14 -18.50 -9.24
CA PRO A 374 -23.33 -19.05 -7.90
C PRO A 374 -22.20 -20.01 -7.51
N GLY A 375 -21.63 -19.78 -6.32
CA GLY A 375 -20.49 -20.54 -5.82
C GLY A 375 -19.11 -20.05 -6.29
N TYR A 376 -19.02 -18.94 -7.03
CA TYR A 376 -17.75 -18.29 -7.36
C TYR A 376 -17.65 -16.92 -6.68
N PHE A 377 -16.45 -16.53 -6.25
CA PHE A 377 -16.18 -15.25 -5.59
C PHE A 377 -14.76 -14.74 -5.86
N ASP A 378 -14.60 -13.42 -6.01
CA ASP A 378 -13.28 -12.80 -5.99
C ASP A 378 -12.74 -12.85 -4.55
N HIS A 379 -11.46 -13.15 -4.37
CA HIS A 379 -10.83 -13.26 -3.05
C HIS A 379 -9.56 -12.43 -2.98
N ILE A 380 -9.23 -11.93 -1.80
CA ILE A 380 -7.98 -11.21 -1.54
C ILE A 380 -7.40 -11.68 -0.20
N PHE A 381 -6.12 -12.03 -0.21
CA PHE A 381 -5.43 -12.64 0.93
C PHE A 381 -3.94 -12.30 0.91
N VAL A 382 -3.25 -12.56 2.02
CA VAL A 382 -1.82 -12.28 2.20
C VAL A 382 -1.09 -13.59 2.45
N VAL A 383 0.09 -13.78 1.85
CA VAL A 383 1.00 -14.84 2.29
C VAL A 383 1.57 -14.44 3.64
N ALA A 384 1.00 -15.00 4.71
CA ALA A 384 1.29 -14.62 6.07
C ALA A 384 2.65 -15.16 6.55
N GLY A 385 3.07 -16.32 6.06
CA GLY A 385 4.33 -16.94 6.47
C GLY A 385 4.73 -18.13 5.58
N ILE A 386 5.85 -18.74 5.92
CA ILE A 386 6.34 -20.00 5.34
C ILE A 386 6.67 -20.95 6.51
N ASP A 387 6.25 -22.21 6.42
CA ASP A 387 6.52 -23.24 7.44
C ASP A 387 7.85 -23.97 7.23
N GLU A 388 8.19 -24.89 8.15
CA GLU A 388 9.39 -25.73 8.08
C GLU A 388 9.44 -26.68 6.86
N ASN A 389 8.31 -26.90 6.19
CA ASN A 389 8.17 -27.72 4.98
C ASN A 389 8.17 -26.87 3.70
N ASN A 390 8.50 -25.57 3.78
CA ASN A 390 8.42 -24.59 2.69
C ASN A 390 6.98 -24.32 2.19
N THR A 391 5.96 -24.67 2.98
CA THR A 391 4.54 -24.41 2.70
C THR A 391 4.23 -22.95 2.96
N ARG A 392 3.58 -22.28 2.01
CA ARG A 392 3.08 -20.90 2.21
C ARG A 392 1.83 -20.96 3.07
N LEU A 393 1.75 -20.10 4.07
CA LEU A 393 0.61 -19.99 4.98
C LEU A 393 -0.18 -18.70 4.70
N THR A 394 -1.48 -18.70 4.98
CA THR A 394 -2.34 -17.51 5.04
C THR A 394 -3.16 -17.52 6.31
N ILE A 395 -3.59 -16.34 6.76
CA ILE A 395 -4.76 -16.18 7.63
C ILE A 395 -5.89 -15.67 6.74
N SER A 396 -7.02 -16.39 6.66
CA SER A 396 -8.14 -16.03 5.78
C SER A 396 -9.47 -16.31 6.44
N ASN A 397 -10.49 -15.53 6.09
CA ASN A 397 -11.86 -15.94 6.33
C ASN A 397 -12.23 -17.11 5.40
N ILE A 398 -12.99 -18.07 5.91
CA ILE A 398 -13.50 -19.23 5.18
C ILE A 398 -15.00 -19.36 5.44
N VAL A 399 -15.76 -19.62 4.38
CA VAL A 399 -17.23 -19.78 4.44
C VAL A 399 -17.60 -21.18 3.94
N ARG A 400 -18.02 -22.07 4.84
CA ARG A 400 -18.35 -23.47 4.53
C ARG A 400 -19.87 -23.66 4.43
N ASN A 401 -20.33 -24.43 3.45
CA ASN A 401 -21.75 -24.54 3.10
C ASN A 401 -22.47 -25.82 3.59
N VAL A 402 -22.22 -26.33 4.81
CA VAL A 402 -23.01 -27.47 5.36
C VAL A 402 -23.03 -27.50 6.90
N PRO A 403 -24.17 -27.76 7.58
CA PRO A 403 -25.56 -27.69 7.10
C PRO A 403 -26.15 -26.28 7.15
N GLU A 404 -25.52 -25.38 7.90
CA GLU A 404 -25.72 -23.93 7.86
C GLU A 404 -24.48 -23.29 7.23
N ARG A 405 -24.52 -21.98 6.91
CA ARG A 405 -23.29 -21.27 6.52
C ARG A 405 -22.46 -21.04 7.77
N ASP A 406 -21.37 -21.78 7.91
CA ASP A 406 -20.38 -21.49 8.93
C ASP A 406 -19.32 -20.55 8.35
N CYS A 407 -18.82 -19.65 9.18
CA CYS A 407 -17.82 -18.67 8.82
C CYS A 407 -16.74 -18.62 9.90
N MET A 408 -15.48 -18.71 9.50
CA MET A 408 -14.36 -18.88 10.43
C MET A 408 -13.16 -18.10 9.91
N ILE A 409 -12.20 -17.80 10.79
CA ILE A 409 -10.91 -17.22 10.40
C ILE A 409 -9.86 -18.23 10.78
N GLU A 410 -9.21 -18.81 9.77
CA GLU A 410 -8.30 -19.96 9.91
C GLU A 410 -6.90 -19.61 9.41
N GLU A 411 -5.90 -20.25 10.03
CA GLU A 411 -4.56 -20.41 9.47
C GLU A 411 -4.56 -21.60 8.54
N LEU A 412 -4.16 -21.38 7.28
CA LEU A 412 -4.31 -22.36 6.21
C LEU A 412 -3.01 -22.52 5.41
N PRO A 413 -2.63 -23.76 5.05
CA PRO A 413 -1.63 -23.98 4.02
C PRO A 413 -2.20 -23.53 2.67
N LEU A 414 -1.62 -22.50 2.05
CA LEU A 414 -1.99 -22.04 0.71
C LEU A 414 -1.60 -23.07 -0.35
N TYR A 415 -0.30 -23.42 -0.38
CA TYR A 415 0.33 -24.44 -1.21
C TYR A 415 1.77 -24.68 -0.74
N THR A 416 2.38 -25.79 -1.16
CA THR A 416 3.82 -26.05 -1.05
C THR A 416 4.42 -26.05 -2.46
N PRO A 417 5.57 -25.41 -2.75
CA PRO A 417 6.16 -25.43 -4.09
C PRO A 417 6.36 -26.87 -4.60
N GLY A 418 5.91 -27.13 -5.82
CA GLY A 418 5.92 -28.46 -6.45
C GLY A 418 4.69 -29.33 -6.15
N ASP A 419 3.85 -28.97 -5.16
CA ASP A 419 2.55 -29.59 -4.94
C ASP A 419 1.43 -28.77 -5.61
N LEU A 420 0.90 -29.32 -6.70
CA LEU A 420 -0.18 -28.74 -7.50
C LEU A 420 -1.57 -29.29 -7.12
N THR A 421 -1.66 -30.01 -6.00
CA THR A 421 -2.85 -30.78 -5.60
C THR A 421 -3.36 -30.45 -4.20
N SER A 422 -2.47 -30.16 -3.24
CA SER A 422 -2.84 -29.81 -1.86
C SER A 422 -2.89 -28.31 -1.61
N GLY A 423 -3.44 -27.93 -0.46
CA GLY A 423 -3.52 -26.55 0.01
C GLY A 423 -4.77 -25.80 -0.47
N ALA A 424 -5.02 -24.64 0.15
CA ALA A 424 -6.22 -23.85 -0.07
C ALA A 424 -6.39 -23.43 -1.55
N ILE A 425 -5.29 -23.09 -2.23
CA ILE A 425 -5.30 -22.67 -3.63
C ILE A 425 -5.74 -23.80 -4.58
N ASN A 426 -5.22 -25.01 -4.38
CA ASN A 426 -5.46 -26.13 -5.29
C ASN A 426 -6.76 -26.88 -4.99
N TYR A 427 -7.12 -26.99 -3.70
CA TYR A 427 -8.21 -27.83 -3.22
C TYR A 427 -9.37 -27.05 -2.59
N GLU A 428 -9.16 -26.35 -1.47
CA GLU A 428 -10.27 -25.80 -0.67
C GLU A 428 -11.05 -24.68 -1.39
N TRP A 429 -10.34 -23.79 -2.09
CA TRP A 429 -10.89 -22.71 -2.91
C TRP A 429 -11.20 -23.11 -4.37
N ASN A 430 -11.19 -24.41 -4.65
CA ASN A 430 -11.56 -25.00 -5.94
C ASN A 430 -12.73 -26.00 -5.79
N GLY A 431 -13.03 -26.41 -4.55
CA GLY A 431 -14.11 -27.33 -4.20
C GLY A 431 -15.52 -26.71 -4.26
N TYR A 432 -16.53 -27.55 -4.01
CA TYR A 432 -17.92 -27.11 -3.87
C TYR A 432 -18.28 -26.69 -2.43
N GLY A 433 -17.46 -27.03 -1.44
CA GLY A 433 -17.74 -26.79 -0.01
C GLY A 433 -17.60 -25.32 0.40
N SER A 434 -16.55 -24.65 -0.08
CA SER A 434 -16.14 -23.31 0.34
C SER A 434 -16.27 -22.24 -0.76
N GLY A 435 -16.80 -22.61 -1.92
CA GLY A 435 -16.84 -21.79 -3.13
C GLY A 435 -15.52 -21.81 -3.92
N ARG A 436 -15.53 -21.13 -5.06
CA ARG A 436 -14.42 -21.11 -6.04
C ARG A 436 -13.88 -19.71 -6.30
N THR A 437 -12.56 -19.56 -6.23
CA THR A 437 -11.87 -18.31 -6.61
C THR A 437 -10.65 -18.58 -7.50
N GLY A 438 -10.07 -17.54 -8.10
CA GLY A 438 -8.89 -17.65 -8.97
C GLY A 438 -9.12 -18.44 -10.27
N THR A 439 -10.37 -18.56 -10.73
CA THR A 439 -10.73 -19.37 -11.90
C THR A 439 -10.59 -18.65 -13.24
N SER A 440 -10.37 -17.33 -13.25
CA SER A 440 -10.05 -16.55 -14.47
C SER A 440 -8.76 -15.73 -14.36
N GLY A 441 -7.87 -16.11 -13.46
CA GLY A 441 -6.59 -15.43 -13.24
C GLY A 441 -6.38 -15.00 -11.79
N PHE A 442 -5.25 -14.33 -11.56
CA PHE A 442 -4.94 -13.63 -10.31
C PHE A 442 -3.87 -12.54 -10.51
N ASP A 443 -3.86 -11.59 -9.58
CA ASP A 443 -2.77 -10.63 -9.39
C ASP A 443 -1.93 -11.03 -8.17
N VAL A 444 -0.63 -10.76 -8.23
CA VAL A 444 0.28 -10.77 -7.08
C VAL A 444 0.89 -9.37 -6.93
N PHE A 445 0.47 -8.66 -5.89
CA PHE A 445 1.06 -7.40 -5.46
C PHE A 445 2.20 -7.71 -4.48
N ARG A 446 3.41 -7.24 -4.79
CA ARG A 446 4.62 -7.42 -3.97
C ARG A 446 5.26 -6.07 -3.69
N TRP A 447 5.54 -5.77 -2.43
CA TRP A 447 6.29 -4.56 -2.07
C TRP A 447 7.70 -4.57 -2.71
N ASN A 448 8.16 -3.41 -3.18
CA ASN A 448 9.47 -3.32 -3.84
C ASN A 448 10.63 -3.63 -2.89
N TRP A 449 10.48 -3.38 -1.58
CA TRP A 449 11.46 -3.80 -0.57
C TRP A 449 11.60 -5.34 -0.48
N ALA A 450 10.51 -6.08 -0.68
CA ALA A 450 10.53 -7.55 -0.66
C ALA A 450 11.20 -8.10 -1.91
N THR A 451 10.81 -7.62 -3.10
CA THR A 451 11.49 -7.94 -4.38
C THR A 451 12.99 -7.66 -4.30
N TYR A 452 13.35 -6.53 -3.70
CA TYR A 452 14.72 -6.10 -3.51
C TYR A 452 15.54 -7.05 -2.61
N HIS A 453 15.02 -7.43 -1.44
CA HIS A 453 15.70 -8.40 -0.57
C HIS A 453 15.79 -9.79 -1.18
N ASN A 454 14.74 -10.25 -1.86
CA ASN A 454 14.72 -11.55 -2.55
C ASN A 454 15.79 -11.64 -3.66
N ASN A 455 16.16 -10.50 -4.26
CA ASN A 455 17.23 -10.42 -5.26
C ASN A 455 18.65 -10.37 -4.64
N GLY A 456 18.78 -10.07 -3.35
CA GLY A 456 20.06 -10.04 -2.63
C GLY A 456 21.09 -9.01 -3.11
N GLN A 457 20.68 -7.99 -3.87
CA GLN A 457 21.57 -6.98 -4.46
C GLN A 457 21.31 -5.61 -3.85
N ALA A 458 22.36 -4.89 -3.46
CA ALA A 458 22.28 -3.50 -3.00
C ALA A 458 21.74 -2.56 -4.10
N MET A 459 21.02 -1.50 -3.72
CA MET A 459 20.45 -0.52 -4.66
C MET A 459 20.83 0.93 -4.35
N GLN A 460 20.80 1.77 -5.38
CA GLN A 460 20.83 3.22 -5.21
C GLN A 460 19.42 3.73 -4.89
N TYR A 461 19.30 4.53 -3.84
CA TYR A 461 18.09 5.22 -3.43
C TYR A 461 18.32 6.74 -3.46
N THR A 462 17.44 7.47 -4.13
CA THR A 462 17.46 8.94 -4.12
C THR A 462 16.55 9.43 -3.00
N VAL A 463 17.17 10.10 -2.02
CA VAL A 463 16.49 10.74 -0.87
C VAL A 463 15.41 11.70 -1.35
N ARG A 464 14.21 11.54 -0.80
CA ARG A 464 13.03 12.38 -1.06
C ARG A 464 12.91 13.48 -0.02
N TRP A 465 12.03 14.44 -0.25
CA TRP A 465 11.63 15.39 0.80
C TRP A 465 11.01 14.65 1.99
N GLY A 466 11.40 15.06 3.20
CA GLY A 466 10.96 14.49 4.48
C GLY A 466 11.49 13.11 4.83
N ASP A 467 12.36 12.50 4.01
CA ASP A 467 13.01 11.25 4.38
C ASP A 467 14.01 11.48 5.53
N THR A 468 14.06 10.56 6.49
CA THR A 468 15.14 10.39 7.46
C THR A 468 15.79 9.02 7.27
N LEU A 469 16.87 8.70 8.00
CA LEU A 469 17.43 7.35 8.00
C LEU A 469 16.39 6.33 8.48
N GLU A 470 15.61 6.67 9.50
CA GLU A 470 14.58 5.83 10.11
C GLU A 470 13.34 5.64 9.21
N THR A 471 12.90 6.66 8.45
CA THR A 471 11.79 6.47 7.50
C THR A 471 12.21 5.67 6.27
N VAL A 472 13.46 5.82 5.80
CA VAL A 472 14.00 5.00 4.70
C VAL A 472 14.24 3.57 5.18
N ALA A 473 14.82 3.39 6.37
CA ALA A 473 14.92 2.10 7.06
C ALA A 473 13.55 1.40 7.17
N PHE A 474 12.53 2.14 7.62
CA PHE A 474 11.17 1.65 7.71
C PHE A 474 10.58 1.25 6.34
N ASP A 475 10.67 2.10 5.32
CA ASP A 475 10.12 1.79 3.97
C ASP A 475 10.79 0.54 3.37
N TRP A 476 12.11 0.40 3.55
CA TRP A 476 12.91 -0.65 2.91
C TRP A 476 13.18 -1.88 3.78
N LYS A 477 12.73 -1.89 5.04
CA LYS A 477 12.90 -2.97 6.03
C LYS A 477 14.38 -3.33 6.32
N ILE A 478 15.20 -2.29 6.44
CA ILE A 478 16.65 -2.34 6.73
C ILE A 478 16.89 -1.47 7.98
N SER A 479 17.80 -1.82 8.89
CA SER A 479 18.09 -0.95 10.04
C SER A 479 18.84 0.35 9.66
N PRO A 480 18.64 1.46 10.38
CA PRO A 480 19.35 2.72 10.14
C PRO A 480 20.87 2.56 10.15
N GLU A 481 21.40 1.78 11.09
CA GLU A 481 22.85 1.59 11.28
C GLU A 481 23.49 0.87 10.09
N MET A 482 22.75 -0.02 9.39
CA MET A 482 23.22 -0.65 8.16
C MET A 482 23.29 0.36 7.01
N ILE A 483 22.33 1.30 6.93
CA ILE A 483 22.37 2.39 5.95
C ILE A 483 23.55 3.32 6.26
N GLU A 484 23.74 3.70 7.53
CA GLU A 484 24.87 4.53 7.99
C GLU A 484 26.22 3.92 7.63
N GLN A 485 26.46 2.67 8.02
CA GLN A 485 27.73 1.97 7.77
C GLN A 485 28.02 1.80 6.27
N THR A 486 26.99 1.50 5.47
CA THR A 486 27.12 1.35 4.01
C THR A 486 27.46 2.67 3.33
N ASN A 487 26.98 3.80 3.86
CA ASN A 487 27.15 5.13 3.27
C ASN A 487 28.21 6.02 3.96
N GLN A 488 28.83 5.53 5.03
CA GLN A 488 29.77 6.29 5.88
C GLN A 488 29.12 7.56 6.46
N LEU A 489 27.85 7.47 6.85
CA LEU A 489 27.11 8.56 7.49
C LEU A 489 27.32 8.52 9.02
N ALA A 490 27.12 9.67 9.66
CA ALA A 490 26.95 9.74 11.12
C ALA A 490 25.52 9.32 11.50
N SER A 491 25.32 8.89 12.74
CA SER A 491 24.01 8.49 13.28
C SER A 491 23.00 9.64 13.39
N ASP A 492 23.47 10.88 13.35
CA ASP A 492 22.65 12.11 13.32
C ASP A 492 22.64 12.78 11.93
N ALA A 493 23.09 12.08 10.88
CA ALA A 493 23.25 12.67 9.55
C ALA A 493 21.91 13.14 8.95
N GLN A 494 21.76 14.46 8.82
CA GLN A 494 20.66 15.04 8.07
C GLN A 494 20.78 14.72 6.58
N LEU A 495 19.84 13.95 6.05
CA LEU A 495 19.75 13.64 4.62
C LEU A 495 19.31 14.87 3.81
N ILE A 496 19.73 14.95 2.55
CA ILE A 496 19.42 16.07 1.65
C ILE A 496 18.54 15.57 0.50
N PRO A 497 17.41 16.23 0.16
CA PRO A 497 16.59 15.83 -0.99
C PRO A 497 17.41 15.79 -2.29
N GLY A 498 17.34 14.68 -3.02
CA GLY A 498 18.16 14.43 -4.22
C GLY A 498 19.53 13.80 -3.96
N GLN A 499 19.95 13.63 -2.70
CA GLN A 499 21.13 12.82 -2.34
C GLN A 499 20.91 11.37 -2.76
N VAL A 500 21.93 10.74 -3.32
CA VAL A 500 21.91 9.29 -3.59
C VAL A 500 22.65 8.56 -2.48
N ILE A 501 21.99 7.58 -1.87
CA ILE A 501 22.54 6.66 -0.88
C ILE A 501 22.43 5.22 -1.38
N ILE A 502 23.26 4.33 -0.86
CA ILE A 502 23.23 2.89 -1.12
C ILE A 502 22.44 2.21 0.00
N LEU A 503 21.40 1.50 -0.36
CA LEU A 503 20.76 0.56 0.55
C LEU A 503 21.46 -0.81 0.41
N PRO A 504 21.84 -1.48 1.51
CA PRO A 504 22.30 -2.87 1.48
C PRO A 504 21.10 -3.82 1.43
N ALA A 505 21.24 -4.98 0.79
CA ALA A 505 20.18 -5.99 0.80
C ALA A 505 20.34 -6.89 2.01
N LEU A 506 19.23 -7.24 2.69
CA LEU A 506 19.25 -8.34 3.65
C LEU A 506 19.59 -9.62 2.89
N VAL A 507 20.65 -10.31 3.33
CA VAL A 507 20.95 -11.66 2.87
C VAL A 507 19.95 -12.60 3.53
N GLN A 508 18.78 -12.77 2.92
CA GLN A 508 17.86 -13.82 3.36
C GLN A 508 18.54 -15.18 3.18
N PRO A 509 18.46 -16.09 4.16
CA PRO A 509 18.90 -17.46 3.97
C PRO A 509 18.08 -18.07 2.82
N ALA A 510 18.77 -18.74 1.88
CA ALA A 510 18.11 -19.43 0.79
C ALA A 510 17.27 -20.59 1.35
N HIS A 511 15.96 -20.55 1.08
CA HIS A 511 14.95 -21.54 1.47
C HIS A 511 14.40 -22.29 0.24
#